data_AF-A0A370EUU5-F1
#
_entry.id   AF-A0A370EUU5-F1
#
_cell.length_a   1.000
_cell.length_b   1.000
_cell.length_c   1.000
_cell.angle_alpha   90.00
_cell.angle_beta   90.00
_cell.angle_gamma   90.00
#
_symmetry.space_group_name_H-M   'P 1'
#
loop_
_entity.id
_entity.type
_entity.pdbx_description
1 polymer ?
#
loop_
_entity_poly.entity_id
_entity_poly.type
_entity_poly.pdbx_seq_one_letter_code
_entity_poly.pdbx_strand_id
1 'polypeptide(L)'
;MTNKQFRVIVGGELDASQHVAGIVLVDANGDPISIGGGAAVTWANISGKPAVVAAGADAPAARAAIGAGTSSIALGSTASTASPGNHAHAASAVTATAIAPGTATNVQGILAELAARIAALEAA
;
A
#
# COMPACT_ATOMS: atom_id res chain seq x y z
N MET A 1 37.38 26.25 -1.72
CA MET A 1 37.31 25.42 -0.50
C MET A 1 38.70 25.43 0.11
N THR A 2 38.88 26.01 1.30
CA THR A 2 40.19 26.03 1.95
C THR A 2 40.41 24.69 2.62
N ASN A 3 41.43 23.95 2.18
CA ASN A 3 41.77 22.67 2.77
C ASN A 3 42.19 22.89 4.23
N LYS A 4 41.45 22.29 5.17
CA LYS A 4 41.87 22.25 6.57
C LYS A 4 42.75 21.03 6.78
N GLN A 5 43.99 21.24 7.24
CA GLN A 5 44.90 20.15 7.58
C GLN A 5 44.72 19.79 9.06
N PHE A 6 44.53 18.51 9.36
CA PHE A 6 44.54 17.99 10.73
C PHE A 6 45.99 17.63 11.11
N ARG A 7 46.50 18.20 12.20
CA ARG A 7 47.85 17.93 12.73
C ARG A 7 47.73 17.12 14.01
N VAL A 8 48.31 15.93 14.03
CA VAL A 8 48.44 15.12 15.26
C VAL A 8 49.68 15.61 16.00
N ILE A 9 49.50 16.13 17.22
CA ILE A 9 50.59 16.59 18.09
C ILE A 9 50.68 15.60 19.25
N VAL A 10 51.87 15.04 19.46
CA VAL A 10 52.13 14.11 20.56
C VAL A 10 53.07 14.81 21.53
N GLY A 11 52.74 14.79 22.82
CA GLY A 11 53.58 15.40 23.85
C GLY A 11 54.75 14.48 24.21
N GLY A 12 55.91 14.68 23.58
CA GLY A 12 57.14 13.94 23.87
C GLY A 12 57.59 12.99 22.76
N GLU A 13 58.66 12.23 23.03
CA GLU A 13 59.25 11.29 22.08
C GLU A 13 58.51 9.95 22.14
N LEU A 14 57.96 9.52 20.99
CA LEU A 14 57.36 8.19 20.83
C LEU A 14 58.51 7.19 20.64
N ASP A 15 58.83 6.43 21.68
CA ASP A 15 59.76 5.31 21.57
C ASP A 15 59.03 4.00 21.18
N ALA A 16 59.80 2.93 20.96
CA ALA A 16 59.28 1.61 20.60
C ALA A 16 58.44 0.93 21.70
N SER A 17 58.37 1.52 22.91
CA SER A 17 57.56 1.05 24.04
C SER A 17 56.27 1.87 24.21
N GLN A 18 56.17 3.05 23.58
CA GLN A 18 55.02 3.96 23.61
C GLN A 18 54.13 3.74 22.37
N HIS A 19 53.22 2.78 22.44
CA HIS A 19 52.15 2.69 21.45
C HIS A 19 51.08 3.74 21.77
N VAL A 20 50.68 4.54 20.77
CA VAL A 20 49.51 5.44 20.92
C VAL A 20 48.29 4.55 21.15
N ALA A 21 47.82 4.50 22.40
CA ALA A 21 46.73 3.61 22.82
C ALA A 21 45.39 3.90 22.12
N GLY A 22 45.24 5.08 21.52
CA GLY A 22 44.10 5.44 20.69
C GLY A 22 44.19 6.88 20.19
N ILE A 23 43.63 7.14 19.00
CA ILE A 23 43.47 8.49 18.48
C ILE A 23 42.05 8.95 18.84
N VAL A 24 41.95 9.99 19.67
CA VAL A 24 40.67 10.63 20.04
C VAL A 24 40.59 11.98 19.35
N LEU A 25 39.50 12.22 18.63
CA LEU A 25 39.19 13.55 18.11
C LEU A 25 38.61 14.39 19.24
N VAL A 26 39.17 15.57 19.49
CA VAL A 26 38.71 16.49 20.55
C VAL A 26 38.32 17.85 19.97
N ASP A 27 37.44 18.58 20.64
CA ASP A 27 37.05 19.93 20.27
C ASP A 27 38.09 20.98 20.74
N ALA A 28 37.77 22.28 20.60
CA ALA A 28 38.67 23.36 20.98
C ALA A 28 38.97 23.44 22.49
N ASN A 29 38.15 22.81 23.33
CA ASN A 29 38.31 22.76 24.78
C ASN A 29 38.98 21.45 25.24
N GLY A 30 39.26 20.53 24.31
CA GLY A 30 39.85 19.24 24.61
C GLY A 30 38.83 18.14 24.93
N ASP A 31 37.52 18.42 24.78
CA ASP A 31 36.47 17.42 25.02
C ASP A 31 36.35 16.48 23.82
N PRO A 32 36.19 15.15 24.02
CA PRO A 32 36.03 14.20 22.92
C PRO A 32 34.85 14.55 21.99
N ILE A 33 35.11 14.63 20.69
CA ILE A 33 34.10 14.80 19.65
C ILE A 33 33.41 13.46 19.41
N SER A 34 32.11 13.39 19.71
CA SER A 34 31.27 12.28 19.28
C SER A 34 31.07 12.36 17.76
N ILE A 35 31.61 11.38 17.02
CA ILE A 35 31.46 11.27 15.55
C ILE A 35 30.09 10.72 15.11
N GLY A 36 29.10 10.72 16.01
CA GLY A 36 27.70 10.44 15.66
C GLY A 36 27.45 9.00 15.25
N GLY A 37 27.68 8.05 16.16
CA GLY A 37 27.05 6.73 16.13
C GLY A 37 25.71 6.73 16.88
N GLY A 38 24.85 7.71 16.59
CA GLY A 38 23.58 7.88 17.30
C GLY A 38 22.64 6.70 17.08
N ALA A 39 21.76 6.46 18.05
CA ALA A 39 20.75 5.39 18.08
C ALA A 39 20.06 5.15 16.71
N ALA A 40 19.55 3.93 16.52
CA ALA A 40 18.86 3.52 15.29
C ALA A 40 17.92 4.62 14.77
N VAL A 41 18.20 5.13 13.57
CA VAL A 41 17.38 6.17 12.95
C VAL A 41 16.03 5.56 12.63
N THR A 42 14.99 6.04 13.32
CA THR A 42 13.60 5.68 13.05
C THR A 42 13.02 6.61 11.99
N TRP A 43 11.92 6.20 11.36
CA TRP A 43 11.17 7.07 10.45
C TRP A 43 10.81 8.42 11.09
N ALA A 44 10.58 8.46 12.40
CA ALA A 44 10.29 9.70 13.12
C ALA A 44 11.43 10.73 13.01
N ASN A 45 12.69 10.29 12.89
CA ASN A 45 13.86 11.16 12.84
C ASN A 45 14.09 11.87 11.50
N ILE A 46 13.43 11.45 10.41
CA ILE A 46 13.63 12.03 9.08
C ILE A 46 12.81 13.32 8.93
N SER A 47 13.48 14.45 8.70
CA SER A 47 12.85 15.74 8.38
C SER A 47 12.46 15.82 6.90
N GLY A 48 11.35 16.49 6.56
CA GLY A 48 10.87 16.61 5.18
C GLY A 48 10.28 15.32 4.58
N LYS A 49 10.13 14.27 5.38
CA LYS A 49 9.50 13.01 4.96
C LYS A 49 8.04 13.23 4.55
N PRO A 50 7.52 12.51 3.54
CA PRO A 50 6.10 12.52 3.23
C PRO A 50 5.30 12.13 4.47
N ALA A 51 4.29 12.92 4.84
CA ALA A 51 3.41 12.65 5.98
C ALA A 51 2.72 11.28 5.87
N VAL A 52 2.58 10.81 4.63
CA VAL A 52 1.68 9.73 4.24
C VAL A 52 2.36 8.36 4.36
N VAL A 53 3.62 8.18 3.93
CA VAL A 53 4.19 6.82 3.73
C VAL A 53 4.38 5.99 5.02
N ALA A 54 4.40 6.59 6.21
CA ALA A 54 4.54 5.82 7.45
C ALA A 54 3.84 6.46 8.66
N ALA A 55 2.59 6.86 8.48
CA ALA A 55 1.76 7.21 9.62
C ALA A 55 1.12 5.94 10.22
N GLY A 56 1.76 5.35 11.23
CA GLY A 56 1.21 4.22 11.98
C GLY A 56 2.27 3.32 12.62
N ALA A 57 2.00 2.80 13.82
CA ALA A 57 2.91 1.89 14.52
C ALA A 57 2.96 0.49 13.87
N ASP A 58 1.95 0.15 13.06
CA ASP A 58 1.77 -1.14 12.41
C ASP A 58 1.15 -0.99 11.02
N ALA A 59 1.11 -2.10 10.26
CA ALA A 59 0.60 -2.11 8.90
C ALA A 59 -0.87 -1.63 8.77
N PRO A 60 -1.80 -1.95 9.70
CA PRO A 60 -3.14 -1.35 9.73
C PRO A 60 -3.15 0.17 9.86
N ALA A 61 -2.39 0.73 10.80
CA ALA A 61 -2.35 2.17 11.03
C ALA A 61 -1.76 2.91 9.82
N ALA A 62 -0.70 2.35 9.21
CA ALA A 62 -0.11 2.87 7.98
C ALA A 62 -1.11 2.95 6.82
N ARG A 63 -1.92 1.90 6.62
CA ARG A 63 -2.96 1.90 5.56
C ARG A 63 -4.02 2.96 5.81
N ALA A 64 -4.51 3.08 7.05
CA ALA A 64 -5.52 4.07 7.41
C ALA A 64 -5.05 5.51 7.13
N ALA A 65 -3.79 5.81 7.46
CA ALA A 65 -3.27 7.16 7.32
C ALA A 65 -3.02 7.61 5.88
N ILE A 66 -2.85 6.68 4.93
CA ILE A 66 -2.69 7.03 3.52
C ILE A 66 -4.01 7.16 2.75
N GLY A 67 -5.15 7.01 3.44
CA GLY A 67 -6.45 6.97 2.78
C GLY A 67 -6.60 5.79 1.81
N ALA A 68 -5.61 4.89 1.76
CA ALA A 68 -5.77 3.59 1.17
C ALA A 68 -6.59 2.79 2.16
N GLY A 69 -7.91 2.82 2.00
CA GLY A 69 -8.74 1.74 2.52
C GLY A 69 -8.16 0.37 2.10
N THR A 70 -8.74 -0.72 2.58
CA THR A 70 -8.43 -2.06 2.06
C THR A 70 -8.99 -2.18 0.63
N SER A 71 -8.32 -1.58 -0.36
CA SER A 71 -8.70 -1.59 -1.78
C SER A 71 -10.11 -1.01 -2.06
N SER A 72 -10.17 0.27 -2.43
CA SER A 72 -11.43 0.95 -2.84
C SER A 72 -11.87 0.57 -4.27
N ILE A 73 -11.91 -0.71 -4.62
CA ILE A 73 -12.71 -1.15 -5.78
C ILE A 73 -14.16 -1.14 -5.31
N ALA A 74 -14.95 -0.19 -5.81
CA ALA A 74 -16.38 -0.18 -5.59
C ALA A 74 -16.99 -1.40 -6.31
N LEU A 75 -17.19 -2.49 -5.57
CA LEU A 75 -18.04 -3.59 -6.01
C LEU A 75 -19.49 -3.19 -5.67
N GLY A 76 -20.27 -2.85 -6.69
CA GLY A 76 -21.67 -2.45 -6.53
C GLY A 76 -21.88 -1.16 -5.73
N SER A 77 -23.10 -0.63 -5.75
CA SER A 77 -23.44 0.66 -5.11
C SER A 77 -23.38 0.65 -3.57
N THR A 78 -23.24 -0.51 -2.93
CA THR A 78 -22.89 -0.64 -1.50
C THR A 78 -22.07 -1.92 -1.27
N ALA A 79 -21.15 -1.92 -0.29
CA ALA A 79 -20.39 -3.12 0.09
C ALA A 79 -21.29 -4.30 0.53
N SER A 80 -22.55 -4.03 0.86
CA SER A 80 -23.57 -5.00 1.25
C SER A 80 -24.35 -5.58 0.07
N THR A 81 -24.29 -4.95 -1.12
CA THR A 81 -25.02 -5.38 -2.33
C THR A 81 -24.13 -6.08 -3.36
N ALA A 82 -22.81 -6.08 -3.19
CA ALA A 82 -21.93 -6.88 -4.04
C ALA A 82 -22.11 -8.37 -3.75
N SER A 83 -22.50 -9.13 -4.78
CA SER A 83 -22.39 -10.59 -4.74
C SER A 83 -20.91 -11.00 -4.52
N PRO A 84 -20.63 -12.08 -3.78
CA PRO A 84 -19.27 -12.59 -3.60
C PRO A 84 -18.54 -12.77 -4.94
N GLY A 85 -17.22 -12.59 -4.99
CA GLY A 85 -16.45 -12.70 -6.25
C GLY A 85 -16.55 -14.06 -6.95
N ASN A 86 -17.03 -15.09 -6.25
CA ASN A 86 -17.31 -16.43 -6.75
C ASN A 86 -18.83 -16.71 -6.88
N HIS A 87 -19.65 -15.67 -7.05
CA HIS A 87 -21.09 -15.86 -7.19
C HIS A 87 -21.43 -16.62 -8.47
N ALA A 88 -22.34 -17.57 -8.33
CA ALA A 88 -22.91 -18.31 -9.45
C ALA A 88 -24.31 -17.76 -9.75
N HIS A 89 -24.60 -17.48 -11.02
CA HIS A 89 -25.96 -17.20 -11.47
C HIS A 89 -26.72 -18.51 -11.63
N ALA A 90 -27.25 -19.04 -10.53
CA ALA A 90 -28.15 -20.18 -10.59
C ALA A 90 -29.42 -19.79 -11.36
N ALA A 91 -29.90 -20.64 -12.26
CA ALA A 91 -31.13 -20.37 -13.03
C ALA A 91 -32.36 -20.11 -12.14
N SER A 92 -32.39 -20.68 -10.93
CA SER A 92 -33.45 -20.42 -9.94
C SER A 92 -33.40 -19.03 -9.31
N ALA A 93 -32.24 -18.37 -9.32
CA ALA A 93 -32.05 -17.00 -8.84
C ALA A 93 -32.38 -15.96 -9.92
N VAL A 94 -32.52 -16.39 -11.18
CA VAL A 94 -33.11 -15.58 -12.24
C VAL A 94 -34.61 -15.65 -12.05
N THR A 95 -35.19 -14.62 -11.44
CA THR A 95 -36.65 -14.39 -11.45
C THR A 95 -37.05 -13.96 -12.87
N ALA A 96 -36.90 -14.86 -13.84
CA ALA A 96 -37.45 -14.66 -15.16
C ALA A 96 -38.96 -14.54 -15.01
N THR A 97 -39.55 -13.48 -15.55
CA THR A 97 -41.01 -13.43 -15.72
C THR A 97 -41.40 -14.71 -16.45
N ALA A 98 -42.22 -15.54 -15.82
CA ALA A 98 -42.66 -16.79 -16.40
C ALA A 98 -43.35 -16.48 -17.73
N ILE A 99 -42.69 -16.82 -18.83
CA ILE A 99 -43.30 -16.74 -20.15
C ILE A 99 -44.20 -17.96 -20.26
N ALA A 100 -45.51 -17.73 -20.42
CA ALA A 100 -46.48 -18.79 -20.57
C ALA A 100 -46.05 -19.81 -21.64
N PRO A 101 -46.39 -21.12 -21.47
CA PRO A 101 -46.15 -22.11 -22.51
C PRO A 101 -46.79 -21.63 -23.82
N GLY A 102 -46.06 -21.83 -24.92
CA GLY A 102 -46.56 -21.49 -26.24
C GLY A 102 -47.78 -22.32 -26.59
N THR A 103 -48.75 -21.72 -27.26
CA THR A 103 -49.99 -22.39 -27.70
C THR A 103 -50.00 -22.65 -29.20
N ALA A 104 -48.98 -22.16 -29.92
CA ALA A 104 -48.87 -22.30 -31.35
C ALA A 104 -48.74 -23.77 -31.80
N THR A 105 -49.59 -24.16 -32.75
CA THR A 105 -49.60 -25.50 -33.37
C THR A 105 -48.97 -25.52 -34.77
N ASN A 106 -48.48 -24.38 -35.25
CA ASN A 106 -47.84 -24.24 -36.55
C ASN A 106 -46.55 -23.40 -36.46
N VAL A 107 -45.69 -23.55 -37.47
CA VAL A 107 -44.35 -22.92 -37.50
C VAL A 107 -44.41 -21.40 -37.40
N GLN A 108 -45.35 -20.76 -38.12
CA GLN A 108 -45.48 -19.30 -38.10
C GLN A 108 -45.86 -18.78 -36.70
N GLY A 109 -46.76 -19.46 -36.00
CA GLY A 109 -47.13 -19.14 -34.62
C GLY A 109 -45.99 -19.33 -33.63
N ILE A 110 -45.19 -20.40 -33.77
CA ILE A 110 -44.01 -20.65 -32.93
C ILE A 110 -42.97 -19.53 -33.11
N LEU A 111 -42.73 -19.10 -34.36
CA LEU A 111 -41.80 -18.00 -34.64
C LEU A 111 -42.28 -16.67 -34.07
N ALA A 112 -43.59 -16.39 -34.14
CA ALA A 112 -44.18 -15.19 -33.54
C ALA A 112 -44.06 -15.20 -32.01
N GLU A 113 -44.34 -16.33 -31.36
CA GLU A 113 -44.17 -16.49 -29.92
C GLU A 113 -42.69 -16.34 -29.53
N LEU A 114 -41.75 -16.94 -30.27
CA LEU A 114 -40.31 -16.78 -30.02
C LEU A 114 -39.85 -15.32 -30.17
N ALA A 115 -40.29 -14.63 -31.22
CA ALA A 115 -39.96 -13.22 -31.44
C ALA A 115 -40.44 -12.34 -30.28
N ALA A 116 -41.65 -12.59 -29.77
CA ALA A 116 -42.18 -11.87 -28.60
C ALA A 116 -41.36 -12.12 -27.32
N ARG A 117 -40.86 -13.35 -27.13
CA ARG A 117 -39.98 -13.70 -26.00
C ARG A 117 -38.64 -12.97 -26.08
N ILE A 118 -38.05 -12.90 -27.27
CA ILE A 118 -36.79 -12.19 -27.50
C ILE A 118 -36.98 -10.70 -27.22
N ALA A 119 -38.03 -10.08 -27.76
CA ALA A 119 -38.33 -8.67 -27.52
C ALA A 119 -38.54 -8.35 -26.03
N ALA A 120 -39.21 -9.23 -25.28
CA ALA A 120 -39.40 -9.07 -23.84
C ALA A 120 -38.08 -9.15 -23.05
N LEU A 121 -37.12 -9.96 -23.50
CA LEU A 121 -35.78 -10.06 -22.91
C LEU A 121 -34.91 -8.86 -23.28
N GLU A 122 -35.04 -8.31 -24.48
CA GLU A 122 -34.29 -7.12 -24.92
C GLU A 122 -34.75 -5.84 -24.21
N ALA A 123 -35.98 -5.82 -23.69
CA ALA A 123 -36.55 -4.68 -22.98
C ALA A 123 -36.27 -4.67 -21.46
N ALA A 124 -35.74 -5.76 -20.91
CA ALA A 124 -35.46 -5.93 -19.48
C ALA A 124 -34.01 -5.56 -19.12
#